data_AF-A0AAD5DRU6-F1
#
_entry.id   AF-A0AAD5DRU6-F1
#
_cell.length_a   1.000
_cell.length_b   1.000
_cell.length_c   1.000
_cell.angle_alpha   90.00
_cell.angle_beta   90.00
_cell.angle_gamma   90.00
#
_symmetry.space_group_name_H-M   'P 1'
#
loop_
_entity.id
_entity.type
_entity.pdbx_description
1 polymer ?
#
loop_
_entity_poly.entity_id
_entity_poly.type
_entity_poly.pdbx_seq_one_letter_code
_entity_poly.pdbx_strand_id
1 'polypeptide(L)'
;MVEVRCCGELLRLSQQQGTGSSVAAAAAGWSPLLGAPWVKAVPGLAGSLAKLRQLQQEHGSLPSQLIERHGLEAVQPLATLTAFREQVAAAPGPWCDGTGPDDPPPDEQAVALLTAGELAAFLAGARGICLLQLLKGWGDTSDGRQQPLLRPWVLTLLQEAAGHKGVALLPSAAPGDARQLGETLVLAARQQPWQAWAKHLAGLGVQSSIVADSPFYKLLIGRMLGYREANIRHHIQSTGGQLSGEVAAAVDAELASLSAAPPSLPWTGRGSRRGKA
;
A
#
# COMPACT_ATOMS: atom_id res chain seq x y z
N MET A 1 26.56 15.84 -12.35
CA MET A 1 25.62 14.73 -12.64
C MET A 1 26.44 13.45 -12.61
N VAL A 2 26.05 12.46 -11.82
CA VAL A 2 26.76 11.18 -11.64
C VAL A 2 25.84 10.08 -12.15
N GLU A 3 26.32 9.29 -13.11
CA GLU A 3 25.62 8.11 -13.57
C GLU A 3 26.09 6.89 -12.77
N VAL A 4 25.18 6.23 -12.05
CA VAL A 4 25.48 5.04 -11.25
C VAL A 4 24.78 3.84 -11.87
N ARG A 5 25.54 2.84 -12.31
CA ARG A 5 24.97 1.56 -12.73
C ARG A 5 24.76 0.65 -11.52
N CYS A 6 23.52 0.27 -11.26
CA CYS A 6 23.19 -0.65 -10.19
C CYS A 6 22.25 -1.74 -10.71
N CYS A 7 22.64 -3.01 -10.56
CA CYS A 7 21.90 -4.18 -11.06
C CYS A 7 21.45 -4.08 -12.54
N GLY A 8 22.24 -3.41 -13.39
CA GLY A 8 21.97 -3.29 -14.83
C GLY A 8 21.16 -2.07 -15.24
N GLU A 9 20.69 -1.24 -14.31
CA GLU A 9 20.00 0.03 -14.61
C GLU A 9 20.93 1.22 -14.37
N LEU A 10 20.74 2.28 -15.17
CA LEU A 10 21.51 3.53 -15.09
C LEU A 10 20.73 4.55 -14.26
N LEU A 11 21.22 4.86 -13.07
CA LEU A 11 20.69 5.94 -12.23
C LEU A 11 21.41 7.24 -12.56
N ARG A 12 20.66 8.30 -12.88
CA ARG A 12 21.22 9.65 -13.07
C ARG A 12 21.00 10.45 -11.80
N LEU A 13 22.08 10.69 -11.06
CA LEU A 13 22.09 11.50 -9.85
C LEU A 13 22.55 12.91 -10.22
N SER A 14 21.78 13.96 -9.90
CA SER A 14 22.30 15.31 -9.93
C SER A 14 23.12 15.55 -8.65
N GLN A 15 24.33 16.07 -8.82
CA GLN A 15 25.15 16.50 -7.68
C GLN A 15 24.72 17.93 -7.39
N GLN A 16 24.16 18.23 -6.21
CA GLN A 16 24.10 19.63 -5.77
C GLN A 16 25.47 20.03 -5.23
N GLN A 17 25.98 21.17 -5.70
CA GLN A 17 27.14 21.83 -5.11
C GLN A 17 26.71 22.42 -3.77
N GLY A 18 27.01 21.69 -2.69
CA GLY A 18 26.83 22.12 -1.31
C GLY A 18 27.74 21.26 -0.43
N THR A 19 28.54 21.92 0.40
CA THR A 19 29.64 21.34 1.17
C THR A 19 29.22 20.13 2.01
N GLY A 20 29.77 18.96 1.68
CA GLY A 20 29.61 17.73 2.45
C GLY A 20 29.47 16.53 1.54
N SER A 21 30.49 15.68 1.53
CA SER A 21 30.48 14.38 0.87
C SER A 21 29.49 13.44 1.57
N SER A 22 28.21 13.60 1.32
CA SER A 22 27.22 12.55 1.49
C SER A 22 26.54 12.37 0.16
N VAL A 23 27.02 11.42 -0.64
CA VAL A 23 26.19 10.81 -1.67
C VAL A 23 24.98 10.30 -0.91
N ALA A 24 23.85 11.02 -1.00
CA ALA A 24 22.62 10.66 -0.32
C ALA A 24 22.22 9.28 -0.83
N ALA A 25 22.59 8.24 -0.08
CA ALA A 25 22.14 6.88 -0.26
C ALA A 25 20.66 6.77 0.16
N ALA A 26 19.85 7.76 -0.21
CA ALA A 26 18.40 7.66 -0.23
C ALA A 26 17.98 6.85 -1.47
N ALA A 27 18.57 5.67 -1.63
CA ALA A 27 18.04 4.59 -2.43
C ALA A 27 16.94 3.87 -1.61
N ALA A 28 15.99 4.64 -1.08
CA ALA A 28 14.84 4.09 -0.36
C ALA A 28 13.80 3.62 -1.38
N GLY A 29 14.05 2.46 -2.00
CA GLY A 29 13.20 1.85 -3.03
C GLY A 29 13.91 1.73 -4.37
N TRP A 30 14.78 0.73 -4.49
CA TRP A 30 15.44 0.38 -5.74
C TRP A 30 14.37 0.07 -6.80
N SER A 31 14.44 0.67 -8.00
CA SER A 31 13.54 0.27 -9.08
C SER A 31 14.00 -1.09 -9.61
N PRO A 32 13.18 -2.15 -9.51
CA PRO A 32 13.58 -3.45 -10.03
C PRO A 32 13.60 -3.44 -11.56
N LEU A 33 14.41 -4.32 -12.15
CA LEU A 33 14.36 -4.60 -13.58
C LEU A 33 12.94 -4.99 -13.97
N LEU A 34 12.37 -4.36 -15.00
CA LEU A 34 11.02 -4.70 -15.50
C LEU A 34 10.91 -6.20 -15.89
N GLY A 35 12.03 -6.79 -16.28
CA GLY A 35 12.13 -8.20 -16.66
C GLY A 35 12.29 -9.18 -15.48
N ALA A 36 12.47 -8.71 -14.25
CA ALA A 36 12.71 -9.57 -13.10
C ALA A 36 11.53 -10.55 -12.88
N PRO A 37 11.78 -11.83 -12.53
CA PRO A 37 10.71 -12.83 -12.38
C PRO A 37 9.60 -12.40 -11.43
N TRP A 38 9.95 -11.78 -10.29
CA TRP A 38 8.97 -11.32 -9.32
C TRP A 38 8.14 -10.14 -9.83
N VAL A 39 8.73 -9.24 -10.64
CA VAL A 39 8.02 -8.12 -11.25
C VAL A 39 6.96 -8.62 -12.23
N LYS A 40 7.30 -9.66 -13.01
CA LYS A 40 6.34 -10.34 -13.89
C LYS A 40 5.26 -11.10 -13.14
N ALA A 41 5.56 -11.57 -11.93
CA ALA A 41 4.61 -12.30 -11.09
C ALA A 41 3.58 -11.39 -10.41
N VAL A 42 3.85 -10.08 -10.30
CA VAL A 42 2.91 -9.09 -9.77
C VAL A 42 2.11 -8.47 -10.93
N PRO A 43 0.79 -8.69 -10.99
CA PRO A 43 -0.05 -8.06 -12.00
C PRO A 43 0.09 -6.54 -12.00
N GLY A 44 0.23 -5.94 -13.19
CA GLY A 44 0.29 -4.47 -13.35
C GLY A 44 1.65 -3.82 -13.08
N LEU A 45 2.47 -4.44 -12.23
CA LEU A 45 3.69 -3.80 -11.70
C LEU A 45 4.68 -3.38 -12.79
N ALA A 46 4.93 -4.23 -13.79
CA ALA A 46 5.84 -3.89 -14.89
C ALA A 46 5.38 -2.66 -15.67
N GLY A 47 4.07 -2.56 -15.96
CA GLY A 47 3.47 -1.43 -16.66
C GLY A 47 3.53 -0.15 -15.82
N SER A 48 3.15 -0.26 -14.55
CA SER A 48 3.25 0.83 -13.57
C SER A 48 4.69 1.36 -13.43
N LEU A 49 5.69 0.48 -13.28
CA LEU A 49 7.10 0.87 -13.20
C LEU A 49 7.60 1.52 -14.51
N ALA A 50 7.21 1.00 -15.67
CA ALA A 50 7.55 1.59 -16.96
C ALA A 50 6.97 3.00 -17.09
N LYS A 51 5.70 3.19 -16.70
CA LYS A 51 5.05 4.50 -16.73
C LYS A 51 5.69 5.49 -15.77
N LEU A 52 6.03 5.05 -14.55
CA LEU A 52 6.76 5.87 -13.59
C LEU A 52 8.13 6.31 -14.14
N ARG A 53 8.86 5.41 -14.81
CA ARG A 53 10.13 5.75 -15.49
C ARG A 53 9.94 6.74 -16.63
N GLN A 54 8.87 6.60 -17.41
CA GLN A 54 8.54 7.56 -18.46
C GLN A 54 8.27 8.96 -17.87
N LEU A 55 7.43 9.04 -16.83
CA LEU A 55 7.11 10.31 -16.16
C LEU A 55 8.37 10.98 -15.57
N GLN A 56 9.33 10.19 -15.05
CA GLN A 56 10.63 10.72 -14.60
C GLN A 56 11.42 11.37 -15.74
N GLN A 57 11.45 10.74 -16.91
CA GLN A 57 12.17 11.26 -18.07
C GLN A 57 11.53 12.55 -18.59
N GLU A 58 10.20 12.63 -18.57
CA GLU A 58 9.44 13.79 -19.05
C GLU A 58 9.56 14.99 -18.09
N HIS A 59 9.58 14.75 -16.77
CA HIS A 59 9.55 15.82 -15.77
C HIS A 59 10.91 16.10 -15.11
N GLY A 60 11.96 15.33 -15.42
CA GLY A 60 13.33 15.61 -15.01
C GLY A 60 13.64 15.35 -13.52
N SER A 61 12.65 14.94 -12.73
CA SER A 61 12.82 14.52 -11.36
C SER A 61 12.80 12.98 -11.27
N LEU A 62 13.74 12.42 -10.51
CA LEU A 62 13.50 11.12 -9.88
C LEU A 62 12.18 11.24 -9.10
N PRO A 63 11.44 10.17 -8.81
CA PRO A 63 10.26 10.24 -7.94
C PRO A 63 10.65 10.42 -6.47
N SER A 64 11.75 11.13 -6.25
CA SER A 64 12.14 11.78 -5.04
C SER A 64 11.21 12.96 -4.72
N GLN A 65 9.88 12.80 -4.80
CA GLN A 65 8.98 13.67 -4.05
C GLN A 65 8.98 13.34 -2.55
N LEU A 66 9.85 12.41 -2.13
CA LEU A 66 10.47 12.34 -0.80
C LEU A 66 11.57 13.40 -0.55
N ILE A 67 12.06 14.08 -1.60
CA ILE A 67 13.15 15.10 -1.56
C ILE A 67 12.62 16.50 -1.94
N GLU A 68 11.51 16.61 -2.67
CA GLU A 68 11.13 17.89 -3.30
C GLU A 68 10.33 18.87 -2.43
N ARG A 69 9.81 18.48 -1.26
CA ARG A 69 9.20 19.45 -0.33
C ARG A 69 10.17 20.02 0.71
N HIS A 70 11.28 19.33 0.96
CA HIS A 70 12.29 19.70 1.96
C HIS A 70 13.64 19.58 1.28
N GLY A 71 14.21 20.72 0.86
CA GLY A 71 15.48 20.75 0.12
C GLY A 71 16.46 19.68 0.60
N LEU A 72 16.85 18.77 -0.29
CA LEU A 72 17.86 17.73 -0.10
C LEU A 72 17.69 16.71 1.03
N GLU A 73 16.77 16.88 1.98
CA GLU A 73 16.55 15.92 3.06
C GLU A 73 15.48 14.93 2.61
N ALA A 74 15.91 13.95 1.80
CA ALA A 74 15.18 12.69 1.70
C ALA A 74 14.86 12.24 3.13
N VAL A 75 13.58 12.04 3.46
CA VAL A 75 13.19 11.49 4.75
C VAL A 75 13.91 10.14 4.90
N GLN A 76 15.04 10.16 5.59
CA GLN A 76 15.71 8.95 6.03
C GLN A 76 14.81 8.39 7.10
N PRO A 77 14.24 7.19 6.92
CA PRO A 77 13.55 6.55 8.02
C PRO A 77 14.53 6.52 9.20
N LEU A 78 14.14 7.07 10.35
CA LEU A 78 15.01 7.15 11.53
C LEU A 78 15.46 5.75 12.03
N ALA A 79 14.88 4.69 11.48
CA ALA A 79 15.10 3.30 11.85
C ALA A 79 15.35 2.42 10.62
N THR A 80 15.98 1.26 10.83
CA THR A 80 16.15 0.23 9.80
C THR A 80 14.83 -0.46 9.46
N LEU A 81 14.73 -1.13 8.30
CA LEU A 81 13.56 -1.95 7.94
C LEU A 81 13.23 -2.99 9.03
N THR A 82 14.25 -3.60 9.64
CA THR A 82 14.07 -4.56 10.72
C THR A 82 13.39 -3.91 11.93
N ALA A 83 13.92 -2.79 12.41
CA ALA A 83 13.36 -2.06 13.54
C ALA A 83 11.93 -1.55 13.25
N PHE A 84 11.67 -1.12 12.01
CA PHE A 84 10.31 -0.74 11.58
C PHE A 84 9.35 -1.93 11.62
N ARG A 85 9.75 -3.12 11.16
CA ARG A 85 8.92 -4.32 11.23
C ARG A 85 8.63 -4.74 12.67
N GLU A 86 9.61 -4.60 13.56
CA GLU A 86 9.42 -4.85 14.99
C GLU A 86 8.40 -3.89 15.60
N GLN A 87 8.46 -2.59 15.24
CA GLN A 87 7.47 -1.60 15.64
C GLN A 87 6.06 -1.96 15.14
N VAL A 88 5.92 -2.28 13.85
CA VAL A 88 4.64 -2.67 13.25
C VAL A 88 4.09 -3.94 13.90
N ALA A 89 4.94 -4.93 14.17
CA ALA A 89 4.52 -6.17 14.82
C ALA A 89 4.10 -5.95 16.30
N ALA A 90 4.76 -5.05 17.01
CA ALA A 90 4.44 -4.72 18.39
C ALA A 90 3.13 -3.92 18.54
N ALA A 91 2.85 -3.01 17.59
CA ALA A 91 1.68 -2.14 17.62
C ALA A 91 1.11 -1.92 16.21
N PRO A 92 0.40 -2.91 15.62
CA PRO A 92 -0.05 -2.83 14.22
C PRO A 92 -1.22 -1.86 14.01
N GLY A 93 -1.87 -1.40 15.08
CA GLY A 93 -3.11 -0.61 15.03
C GLY A 93 -3.10 0.58 14.06
N PRO A 94 -2.07 1.44 14.06
CA PRO A 94 -1.98 2.58 13.13
C PRO A 94 -2.06 2.20 11.64
N TRP A 95 -1.77 0.96 11.28
CA TRP A 95 -1.79 0.44 9.90
C TRP A 95 -2.90 -0.58 9.64
N CYS A 96 -3.69 -0.93 10.66
CA CYS A 96 -4.74 -1.95 10.56
C CYS A 96 -6.13 -1.44 10.90
N ASP A 97 -6.25 -0.43 11.77
CA ASP A 97 -7.53 -0.10 12.42
C ASP A 97 -8.33 0.98 11.67
N GLY A 98 -7.72 1.67 10.71
CA GLY A 98 -8.23 2.92 10.15
C GLY A 98 -8.08 4.08 11.14
N THR A 99 -8.36 5.31 10.71
CA THR A 99 -8.22 6.53 11.54
C THR A 99 -9.51 6.81 12.32
N GLY A 100 -9.40 6.87 13.64
CA GLY A 100 -10.47 7.22 14.57
C GLY A 100 -10.58 8.73 14.83
N PRO A 101 -11.64 9.16 15.54
CA PRO A 101 -11.88 10.57 15.87
C PRO A 101 -10.82 11.20 16.78
N ASP A 102 -10.23 10.38 17.65
CA ASP A 102 -9.24 10.82 18.65
C ASP A 102 -7.80 10.58 18.22
N ASP A 103 -7.59 10.02 17.02
CA ASP A 103 -6.25 9.77 16.50
C ASP A 103 -5.60 11.10 16.08
N PRO A 104 -4.35 11.36 16.50
CA PRO A 104 -3.65 12.57 16.08
C PRO A 104 -3.41 12.53 14.56
N PRO A 105 -3.39 13.69 13.88
CA PRO A 105 -2.95 13.76 12.50
C PRO A 105 -1.56 13.14 12.35
N PRO A 106 -1.32 12.27 11.35
CA PRO A 106 -0.01 11.67 11.16
C PRO A 106 1.01 12.74 10.81
N ASP A 107 2.20 12.65 11.41
CA ASP A 107 3.34 13.46 10.99
C ASP A 107 3.85 13.02 9.60
N GLU A 108 4.81 13.77 9.07
CA GLU A 108 5.34 13.53 7.72
C GLU A 108 5.99 12.15 7.59
N GLN A 109 6.64 11.66 8.64
CA GLN A 109 7.27 10.34 8.65
C GLN A 109 6.21 9.23 8.65
N ALA A 110 5.16 9.38 9.45
CA ALA A 110 4.02 8.48 9.49
C ALA A 110 3.31 8.43 8.11
N VAL A 111 3.13 9.58 7.46
CA VAL A 111 2.58 9.65 6.09
C VAL A 111 3.48 8.94 5.08
N ALA A 112 4.80 9.12 5.16
CA ALA A 112 5.75 8.49 4.26
C ALA A 112 5.82 6.96 4.43
N LEU A 113 5.66 6.47 5.67
CA LEU A 113 5.74 5.05 6.01
C LEU A 113 4.39 4.32 6.00
N LEU A 114 3.27 5.02 5.80
CA LEU A 114 1.93 4.45 5.88
C LEU A 114 1.79 3.17 5.05
N THR A 115 2.09 3.24 3.75
CA THR A 115 1.97 2.11 2.82
C THR A 115 2.91 0.95 3.18
N ALA A 116 4.14 1.26 3.63
CA ALA A 116 5.08 0.25 4.07
C ALA A 116 4.59 -0.45 5.35
N GLY A 117 4.00 0.30 6.27
CA GLY A 117 3.45 -0.26 7.50
C GLY A 117 2.22 -1.14 7.25
N GLU A 118 1.34 -0.76 6.32
CA GLU A 118 0.22 -1.62 5.91
C GLU A 118 0.70 -2.95 5.31
N LEU A 119 1.72 -2.91 4.44
CA LEU A 119 2.35 -4.12 3.88
C LEU A 119 3.05 -4.95 4.95
N ALA A 120 3.78 -4.31 5.87
CA ALA A 120 4.46 -4.99 6.97
C ALA A 120 3.46 -5.65 7.93
N ALA A 121 2.36 -4.97 8.27
CA ALA A 121 1.29 -5.49 9.11
C ALA A 121 0.58 -6.67 8.42
N PHE A 122 0.36 -6.57 7.10
CA PHE A 122 -0.15 -7.68 6.30
C PHE A 122 0.79 -8.88 6.39
N LEU A 123 2.08 -8.72 6.07
CA LEU A 123 3.08 -9.80 6.11
C LEU A 123 3.28 -10.39 7.51
N ALA A 124 3.08 -9.60 8.57
CA ALA A 124 3.10 -10.06 9.95
C ALA A 124 1.85 -10.87 10.35
N GLY A 125 0.84 -10.95 9.48
CA GLY A 125 -0.43 -11.62 9.77
C GLY A 125 -1.44 -10.73 10.50
N ALA A 126 -1.14 -9.44 10.76
CA ALA A 126 -1.97 -8.55 11.56
C ALA A 126 -3.17 -7.94 10.80
N ARG A 127 -3.23 -8.12 9.47
CA ARG A 127 -4.41 -7.83 8.64
C ARG A 127 -4.49 -8.83 7.49
N GLY A 128 -5.70 -9.14 7.04
CA GLY A 128 -5.95 -10.16 6.02
C GLY A 128 -5.93 -9.65 4.57
N ILE A 129 -6.15 -8.34 4.37
CA ILE A 129 -6.13 -7.68 3.05
C ILE A 129 -5.37 -6.36 3.17
N CYS A 130 -4.55 -6.02 2.17
CA CYS A 130 -3.86 -4.75 2.02
C CYS A 130 -4.07 -4.22 0.58
N LEU A 131 -4.32 -2.91 0.44
CA LEU A 131 -4.42 -2.26 -0.87
C LEU A 131 -3.12 -1.51 -1.14
N LEU A 132 -2.60 -1.61 -2.36
CA LEU A 132 -1.39 -0.89 -2.76
C LEU A 132 -1.62 -0.18 -4.09
N GLN A 133 -1.55 1.16 -4.12
CA GLN A 133 -1.52 1.90 -5.38
C GLN A 133 -0.21 1.59 -6.12
N LEU A 134 -0.30 0.97 -7.29
CA LEU A 134 0.84 0.80 -8.19
C LEU A 134 1.07 2.07 -9.03
N LEU A 135 -0.02 2.68 -9.49
CA LEU A 135 -0.01 3.93 -10.25
C LEU A 135 -1.23 4.77 -9.88
N LYS A 136 -1.02 6.02 -9.50
CA LYS A 136 -2.12 6.97 -9.35
C LYS A 136 -2.51 7.54 -10.72
N GLY A 137 -3.72 7.24 -11.19
CA GLY A 137 -4.27 7.77 -12.45
C GLY A 137 -4.99 9.11 -12.29
N TRP A 138 -5.09 9.86 -13.38
CA TRP A 138 -5.63 11.22 -13.60
C TRP A 138 -5.18 12.37 -12.67
N GLY A 139 -4.78 13.48 -13.32
CA GLY A 139 -5.47 14.76 -13.12
C GLY A 139 -4.77 15.86 -12.33
N ASP A 140 -3.73 15.54 -11.56
CA ASP A 140 -3.03 16.57 -10.77
C ASP A 140 -1.53 16.28 -10.72
N THR A 141 -0.87 16.49 -11.86
CA THR A 141 0.59 16.64 -11.90
C THR A 141 1.04 17.94 -11.21
N SER A 142 0.12 18.88 -10.93
CA SER A 142 0.36 20.17 -10.28
C SER A 142 0.60 20.08 -8.77
N ASP A 143 0.10 19.05 -8.10
CA ASP A 143 0.12 19.00 -6.62
C ASP A 143 1.22 18.11 -6.02
N GLY A 144 2.13 17.56 -6.83
CA GLY A 144 3.28 16.78 -6.33
C GLY A 144 2.87 15.61 -5.41
N ARG A 145 1.69 15.03 -5.63
CA ARG A 145 1.18 13.94 -4.79
C ARG A 145 1.96 12.66 -5.12
N GLN A 146 2.88 12.34 -4.21
CA GLN A 146 3.78 11.19 -4.22
C GLN A 146 3.13 9.88 -4.69
N GLN A 147 3.84 9.13 -5.54
CA GLN A 147 3.44 7.78 -5.98
C GLN A 147 3.75 6.77 -4.86
N PRO A 148 2.74 6.10 -4.27
CA PRO A 148 2.94 5.24 -3.09
C PRO A 148 3.94 4.10 -3.30
N LEU A 149 4.03 3.58 -4.52
CA LEU A 149 4.93 2.48 -4.89
C LEU A 149 6.41 2.77 -4.59
N LEU A 150 6.80 4.04 -4.59
CA LEU A 150 8.20 4.48 -4.47
C LEU A 150 8.53 5.04 -3.08
N ARG A 151 7.61 4.86 -2.11
CA ARG A 151 7.86 5.16 -0.70
C ARG A 151 8.85 4.17 -0.09
N PRO A 152 9.49 4.51 1.04
CA PRO A 152 10.51 3.66 1.65
C PRO A 152 9.99 2.25 1.88
N TRP A 153 10.81 1.25 1.53
CA TRP A 153 10.57 -0.19 1.73
C TRP A 153 9.36 -0.82 1.02
N VAL A 154 8.50 -0.05 0.34
CA VAL A 154 7.30 -0.59 -0.33
C VAL A 154 7.65 -1.66 -1.36
N LEU A 155 8.61 -1.40 -2.26
CA LEU A 155 9.04 -2.38 -3.25
C LEU A 155 9.70 -3.62 -2.62
N THR A 156 10.44 -3.45 -1.53
CA THR A 156 11.06 -4.56 -0.78
C THR A 156 9.99 -5.47 -0.18
N LEU A 157 9.00 -4.88 0.52
CA LEU A 157 7.90 -5.62 1.13
C LEU A 157 6.98 -6.25 0.07
N LEU A 158 6.76 -5.57 -1.06
CA LEU A 158 6.00 -6.13 -2.18
C LEU A 158 6.70 -7.33 -2.80
N GLN A 159 8.02 -7.27 -2.98
CA GLN A 159 8.81 -8.41 -3.46
C GLN A 159 8.69 -9.61 -2.51
N GLU A 160 8.74 -9.39 -1.20
CA GLU A 160 8.51 -10.44 -0.20
C GLU A 160 7.09 -11.03 -0.33
N ALA A 161 6.07 -10.19 -0.44
CA ALA A 161 4.68 -10.62 -0.59
C ALA A 161 4.47 -11.45 -1.87
N ALA A 162 5.11 -11.06 -2.98
CA ALA A 162 5.06 -11.79 -4.25
C ALA A 162 5.68 -13.19 -4.16
N GLY A 163 6.69 -13.37 -3.29
CA GLY A 163 7.29 -14.68 -3.02
C GLY A 163 6.54 -15.53 -1.99
N HIS A 164 5.54 -14.98 -1.30
CA HIS A 164 4.90 -15.66 -0.17
C HIS A 164 3.76 -16.59 -0.61
N LYS A 165 3.90 -17.90 -0.34
CA LYS A 165 2.92 -18.94 -0.76
C LYS A 165 1.50 -18.71 -0.22
N GLY A 166 1.38 -18.09 0.95
CA GLY A 166 0.09 -17.76 1.56
C GLY A 166 -0.58 -16.49 1.04
N VAL A 167 0.05 -15.76 0.10
CA VAL A 167 -0.46 -14.48 -0.42
C VAL A 167 -1.04 -14.66 -1.83
N ALA A 168 -2.16 -13.98 -2.07
CA ALA A 168 -2.74 -13.74 -3.38
C ALA A 168 -2.57 -12.26 -3.73
N LEU A 169 -2.24 -12.00 -5.00
CA LEU A 169 -2.11 -10.67 -5.57
C LEU A 169 -3.13 -10.54 -6.69
N LEU A 170 -4.06 -9.60 -6.55
CA LEU A 170 -5.18 -9.43 -7.48
C LEU A 170 -5.14 -8.00 -8.03
N PRO A 171 -5.10 -7.81 -9.37
CA PRO A 171 -5.18 -6.49 -9.95
C PRO A 171 -6.57 -5.89 -9.72
N SER A 172 -6.63 -4.61 -9.42
CA SER A 172 -7.85 -3.83 -9.26
C SER A 172 -7.74 -2.56 -10.08
N ALA A 173 -8.47 -2.52 -11.19
CA ALA A 173 -8.54 -1.39 -12.09
C ALA A 173 -9.94 -0.79 -12.01
N ALA A 174 -10.02 0.54 -11.89
CA ALA A 174 -11.31 1.20 -11.96
C ALA A 174 -11.92 1.02 -13.36
N PRO A 175 -13.26 0.90 -13.48
CA PRO A 175 -13.94 0.79 -14.77
C PRO A 175 -13.77 2.07 -15.60
N GLY A 176 -13.35 1.92 -16.87
CA GLY A 176 -13.13 3.01 -17.83
C GLY A 176 -11.81 2.86 -18.59
N ASP A 177 -11.28 3.95 -19.19
CA ASP A 177 -10.01 3.88 -19.91
C ASP A 177 -8.84 3.60 -18.93
N ALA A 178 -8.34 2.36 -19.00
CA ALA A 178 -7.24 1.86 -18.18
C ALA A 178 -5.95 2.68 -18.30
N ARG A 179 -5.78 3.49 -19.35
CA ARG A 179 -4.61 4.37 -19.50
C ARG A 179 -4.66 5.62 -18.64
N GLN A 180 -5.83 5.96 -18.13
CA GLN A 180 -6.03 7.19 -17.38
C GLN A 180 -6.41 6.91 -15.92
N LEU A 181 -7.01 5.75 -15.64
CA LEU A 181 -7.43 5.35 -14.30
C LEU A 181 -6.29 4.70 -13.51
N GLY A 182 -6.25 4.96 -12.20
CA GLY A 182 -5.21 4.42 -11.33
C GLY A 182 -5.21 2.89 -11.30
N GLU A 183 -4.04 2.32 -11.00
CA GLU A 183 -3.85 0.90 -10.85
C GLU A 183 -3.59 0.57 -9.37
N THR A 184 -4.42 -0.30 -8.80
CA THR A 184 -4.27 -0.80 -7.43
C THR A 184 -4.05 -2.30 -7.46
N LEU A 185 -3.19 -2.78 -6.55
CA LEU A 185 -3.02 -4.18 -6.25
C LEU A 185 -3.74 -4.51 -4.93
N VAL A 186 -4.59 -5.53 -4.93
CA VAL A 186 -5.19 -6.09 -3.72
C VAL A 186 -4.33 -7.29 -3.30
N LEU A 187 -3.63 -7.14 -2.18
CA LEU A 187 -2.92 -8.22 -1.52
C LEU A 187 -3.86 -8.87 -0.52
N ALA A 188 -3.93 -10.20 -0.51
CA ALA A 188 -4.81 -10.92 0.41
C ALA A 188 -4.19 -12.23 0.87
N ALA A 189 -4.50 -12.63 2.10
CA ALA A 189 -4.24 -13.99 2.53
C ALA A 189 -5.08 -14.97 1.69
N ARG A 190 -4.51 -16.11 1.30
CA ARG A 190 -5.22 -17.12 0.49
C ARG A 190 -6.32 -17.85 1.24
N GLN A 191 -6.29 -17.83 2.57
CA GLN A 191 -7.32 -18.45 3.39
C GLN A 191 -8.62 -17.63 3.34
N GLN A 192 -9.75 -18.31 3.59
CA GLN A 192 -11.04 -17.65 3.73
C GLN A 192 -11.13 -16.88 5.06
N PRO A 193 -11.89 -15.77 5.13
CA PRO A 193 -12.68 -15.17 4.06
C PRO A 193 -11.88 -14.23 3.14
N TRP A 194 -10.63 -13.95 3.49
CA TRP A 194 -9.79 -12.92 2.85
C TRP A 194 -9.70 -13.06 1.34
N GLN A 195 -9.56 -14.28 0.83
CA GLN A 195 -9.49 -14.52 -0.60
C GLN A 195 -10.80 -14.17 -1.33
N ALA A 196 -11.96 -14.48 -0.75
CA ALA A 196 -13.25 -14.16 -1.38
C ALA A 196 -13.50 -12.65 -1.37
N TRP A 197 -13.25 -12.00 -0.23
CA TRP A 197 -13.38 -10.56 -0.08
C TRP A 197 -12.44 -9.81 -1.03
N ALA A 198 -11.20 -10.26 -1.18
CA ALA A 198 -10.24 -9.63 -2.08
C ALA A 198 -10.63 -9.75 -3.56
N LYS A 199 -11.21 -10.88 -3.97
CA LYS A 199 -11.77 -11.04 -5.34
C LYS A 199 -12.93 -10.08 -5.58
N HIS A 200 -13.80 -9.90 -4.58
CA HIS A 200 -14.90 -8.95 -4.66
C HIS A 200 -14.37 -7.52 -4.78
N LEU A 201 -13.44 -7.10 -3.90
CA LEU A 201 -12.80 -5.78 -3.96
C LEU A 201 -12.14 -5.52 -5.32
N ALA A 202 -11.38 -6.49 -5.84
CA ALA A 202 -10.75 -6.37 -7.15
C ALA A 202 -11.80 -6.25 -8.27
N GLY A 203 -12.91 -7.00 -8.19
CA GLY A 203 -14.03 -6.91 -9.14
C GLY A 203 -14.79 -5.59 -9.10
N LEU A 204 -14.85 -4.92 -7.94
CA LEU A 204 -15.37 -3.55 -7.80
C LEU A 204 -14.44 -2.49 -8.40
N GLY A 205 -13.17 -2.84 -8.66
CA GLY A 205 -12.17 -1.89 -9.14
C GLY A 205 -11.70 -0.90 -8.08
N VAL A 206 -11.70 -1.30 -6.79
CA VAL A 206 -11.27 -0.43 -5.69
C VAL A 206 -9.90 0.19 -5.94
N GLN A 207 -9.77 1.47 -5.60
CA GLN A 207 -8.52 2.21 -5.69
C GLN A 207 -8.07 2.63 -4.30
N SER A 208 -6.81 2.37 -3.95
CA SER A 208 -6.31 2.75 -2.61
C SER A 208 -6.25 4.27 -2.41
N SER A 209 -6.17 5.04 -3.49
CA SER A 209 -6.13 6.51 -3.45
C SER A 209 -7.50 7.18 -3.64
N ILE A 210 -8.59 6.43 -3.78
CA ILE A 210 -9.93 6.99 -4.04
C ILE A 210 -10.91 6.36 -3.04
N VAL A 211 -11.61 7.21 -2.31
CA VAL A 211 -12.64 6.79 -1.36
C VAL A 211 -13.96 6.59 -2.12
N ALA A 212 -14.67 5.49 -1.86
CA ALA A 212 -15.99 5.28 -2.42
C ALA A 212 -16.99 6.28 -1.83
N ASP A 213 -17.92 6.82 -2.63
CA ASP A 213 -18.85 7.85 -2.13
C ASP A 213 -19.97 7.29 -1.23
N SER A 214 -20.47 6.09 -1.55
CA SER A 214 -21.62 5.49 -0.87
C SER A 214 -21.28 4.99 0.55
N PRO A 215 -22.12 5.29 1.57
CA PRO A 215 -21.99 4.71 2.91
C PRO A 215 -21.94 3.17 2.93
N PHE A 216 -22.68 2.51 2.03
CA PHE A 216 -22.65 1.05 1.88
C PHE A 216 -21.24 0.57 1.52
N TYR A 217 -20.62 1.14 0.48
CA TYR A 217 -19.28 0.74 0.06
C TYR A 217 -18.20 1.12 1.06
N LYS A 218 -18.30 2.28 1.73
CA LYS A 218 -17.39 2.66 2.82
C LYS A 218 -17.41 1.63 3.95
N LEU A 219 -18.61 1.18 4.35
CA LEU A 219 -18.76 0.17 5.40
C LEU A 219 -18.27 -1.21 4.94
N LEU A 220 -18.68 -1.67 3.76
CA LEU A 220 -18.30 -2.96 3.19
C LEU A 220 -16.78 -3.08 3.06
N ILE A 221 -16.15 -2.10 2.40
CA ILE A 221 -14.70 -2.07 2.18
C ILE A 221 -13.96 -1.99 3.52
N GLY A 222 -14.39 -1.10 4.43
CA GLY A 222 -13.75 -0.96 5.74
C GLY A 222 -13.75 -2.27 6.54
N ARG A 223 -14.88 -3.01 6.53
CA ARG A 223 -14.98 -4.32 7.17
C ARG A 223 -14.11 -5.38 6.51
N MET A 224 -14.07 -5.43 5.17
CA MET A 224 -13.20 -6.35 4.44
C MET A 224 -11.71 -6.09 4.71
N LEU A 225 -11.32 -4.83 4.86
CA LEU A 225 -9.95 -4.43 5.19
C LEU A 225 -9.59 -4.66 6.67
N GLY A 226 -10.59 -4.90 7.52
CA GLY A 226 -10.41 -5.18 8.95
C GLY A 226 -10.32 -3.92 9.82
N TYR A 227 -10.75 -2.76 9.33
CA TYR A 227 -10.78 -1.53 10.13
C TYR A 227 -11.73 -1.67 11.32
N ARG A 228 -11.44 -0.93 12.40
CA ARG A 228 -12.30 -0.89 13.58
C ARG A 228 -13.64 -0.27 13.23
N GLU A 229 -14.71 -0.85 13.73
CA GLU A 229 -16.07 -0.39 13.40
C GLU A 229 -16.29 1.08 13.78
N ALA A 230 -15.77 1.52 14.93
CA ALA A 230 -15.82 2.92 15.36
C ALA A 230 -15.13 3.87 14.36
N ASN A 231 -14.00 3.45 13.79
CA ASN A 231 -13.21 4.24 12.85
C ASN A 231 -13.90 4.31 11.47
N ILE A 232 -14.51 3.20 11.04
CA ILE A 232 -15.34 3.19 9.82
C ILE A 232 -16.54 4.14 9.98
N ARG A 233 -17.26 4.07 11.11
CA ARG A 233 -18.40 4.95 11.41
C ARG A 233 -17.99 6.41 11.41
N HIS A 234 -16.87 6.74 12.08
CA HIS A 234 -16.32 8.09 12.09
C HIS A 234 -15.99 8.59 10.68
N HIS A 235 -15.30 7.78 9.87
CA HIS A 235 -14.96 8.14 8.49
C HIS A 235 -16.20 8.41 7.62
N ILE A 236 -17.26 7.60 7.76
CA ILE A 236 -18.50 7.83 7.01
C ILE A 236 -19.15 9.14 7.43
N GLN A 237 -19.20 9.45 8.72
CA GLN A 237 -19.77 10.70 9.24
C GLN A 237 -18.95 11.92 8.81
N SER A 238 -17.62 11.87 8.92
CA SER A 238 -16.74 13.00 8.57
C SER A 238 -16.73 13.31 7.08
N THR A 239 -17.11 12.35 6.24
CA THR A 239 -17.26 12.50 4.78
C THR A 239 -18.71 12.74 4.35
N GLY A 240 -19.59 13.17 5.27
CA GLY A 240 -20.96 13.60 4.99
C GLY A 240 -21.99 12.48 4.82
N GLY A 241 -21.64 11.23 5.14
CA GLY A 241 -22.54 10.09 5.09
C GLY A 241 -23.22 9.78 6.44
N GLN A 242 -24.27 8.96 6.40
CA GLN A 242 -24.92 8.39 7.59
C GLN A 242 -25.11 6.89 7.43
N LEU A 243 -24.94 6.15 8.53
CA LEU A 243 -25.17 4.70 8.58
C LEU A 243 -26.54 4.40 9.18
N SER A 244 -27.43 3.85 8.36
CA SER A 244 -28.70 3.29 8.83
C SER A 244 -28.54 1.80 9.19
N GLY A 245 -29.50 1.27 9.97
CA GLY A 245 -29.55 -0.16 10.26
C GLY A 245 -29.74 -1.03 9.01
N GLU A 246 -30.44 -0.52 8.01
CA GLU A 246 -30.64 -1.20 6.71
C GLU A 246 -29.33 -1.34 5.93
N VAL A 247 -28.50 -0.29 5.90
CA VAL A 247 -27.18 -0.34 5.26
C VAL A 247 -26.27 -1.35 5.97
N ALA A 248 -26.30 -1.38 7.31
CA ALA A 248 -25.53 -2.34 8.08
C ALA A 248 -25.97 -3.80 7.80
N ALA A 249 -27.27 -4.06 7.80
CA ALA A 249 -27.83 -5.38 7.49
C ALA A 249 -27.53 -5.83 6.04
N ALA A 250 -27.58 -4.91 5.09
CA ALA A 250 -27.21 -5.19 3.70
C ALA A 250 -25.72 -5.57 3.57
N VAL A 251 -24.83 -4.88 4.29
CA VAL A 251 -23.40 -5.23 4.33
C VAL A 251 -23.18 -6.59 4.99
N ASP A 252 -23.89 -6.90 6.08
CA ASP A 252 -23.81 -8.22 6.72
C ASP A 252 -24.23 -9.34 5.76
N ALA A 253 -25.32 -9.14 5.03
CA ALA A 253 -25.79 -10.08 4.01
C ALA A 253 -24.78 -10.27 2.88
N GLU A 254 -24.17 -9.18 2.40
CA GLU A 254 -23.14 -9.24 1.35
C GLU A 254 -21.88 -9.97 1.83
N LEU A 255 -21.37 -9.67 3.03
CA LEU A 255 -20.19 -10.37 3.58
C LEU A 255 -20.44 -11.88 3.74
N ALA A 256 -21.64 -12.24 4.21
CA ALA A 256 -22.05 -13.64 4.37
C ALA A 256 -22.21 -14.37 3.02
N SER A 257 -22.68 -13.66 1.97
CA SER A 257 -22.81 -14.24 0.63
C SER A 257 -21.45 -14.54 0.00
N LEU A 258 -20.43 -13.72 0.31
CA LEU A 258 -19.07 -13.88 -0.22
C LEU A 258 -18.29 -15.01 0.46
N SER A 259 -18.46 -15.19 1.77
CA SER A 259 -17.82 -16.29 2.50
C SER A 259 -18.51 -16.57 3.82
N ALA A 260 -18.81 -17.85 4.09
CA ALA A 260 -19.32 -18.30 5.38
C ALA A 260 -18.23 -18.43 6.46
N ALA A 261 -16.94 -18.31 6.10
CA ALA A 261 -15.84 -18.44 7.03
C ALA A 261 -15.63 -17.13 7.82
N PRO A 262 -15.47 -17.17 9.16
CA PRO A 262 -15.19 -15.98 9.92
C PRO A 262 -13.75 -15.47 9.66
N PRO A 263 -13.51 -14.15 9.66
CA PRO A 263 -12.17 -13.59 9.59
C PRO A 263 -11.35 -14.02 10.81
N SER A 264 -10.13 -14.51 10.58
CA SER A 264 -9.21 -14.93 11.64
C SER A 264 -7.79 -14.48 11.35
N LEU A 265 -7.14 -13.94 12.39
CA LEU A 265 -5.77 -13.44 12.40
C LEU A 265 -5.01 -14.05 13.60
N PRO A 266 -3.69 -14.32 13.49
CA PRO A 266 -2.88 -14.09 12.31
C PRO A 266 -3.16 -15.09 11.20
N TRP A 267 -3.21 -14.62 9.95
CA TRP A 267 -3.46 -15.49 8.79
C TRP A 267 -2.25 -16.36 8.41
N THR A 268 -1.07 -16.04 8.94
CA THR A 268 0.16 -16.84 8.76
C THR A 268 0.16 -18.13 9.57
N GLY A 269 -0.89 -18.37 10.38
CA GLY A 269 -0.99 -19.46 11.33
C GLY A 269 -0.18 -19.18 12.60
N ARG A 270 -0.74 -19.49 13.78
CA ARG A 270 0.10 -19.65 14.97
C ARG A 270 0.95 -20.88 14.74
N GLY A 271 2.26 -20.69 14.54
CA GLY A 271 3.20 -21.79 14.41
C GLY A 271 2.91 -22.86 15.46
N SER A 272 2.78 -24.10 15.00
CA SER A 272 2.85 -25.31 15.80
C SER A 272 4.16 -25.30 16.61
N ARG A 273 4.15 -24.65 17.78
CA ARG A 273 5.00 -25.03 18.92
C ARG A 273 4.23 -26.03 19.76
N ARG A 274 3.96 -27.22 19.20
CA ARG A 274 3.83 -28.41 20.04
C ARG A 274 5.24 -28.95 20.22
N GLY A 275 5.79 -28.67 21.41
CA GLY A 275 7.01 -29.31 21.87
C GLY A 275 6.87 -30.82 21.74
N LYS A 276 7.89 -31.44 21.15
CA LYS A 276 8.28 -32.77 21.58
C LYS A 276 8.91 -32.59 22.96
N ALA A 277 8.19 -33.03 23.99
CA ALA A 277 8.79 -33.60 25.18
C ALA A 277 8.43 -35.09 25.14
#